data_AF-A0A1V3FIH1-F1
#
_entry.id   AF-A0A1V3FIH1-F1
#
_cell.length_a   1.000
_cell.length_b   1.000
_cell.length_c   1.000
_cell.angle_alpha   90.00
_cell.angle_beta   90.00
_cell.angle_gamma   90.00
#
_symmetry.space_group_name_H-M   'P 1'
#
loop_
_entity.id
_entity.type
_entity.pdbx_description
1 polymer ?
#
loop_
_entity_poly.entity_id
_entity_poly.type
_entity_poly.pdbx_seq_one_letter_code
_entity_poly.pdbx_strand_id
1 'polypeptide(L)'
;MRKIWMCLWIFLFLFAHPAWAQGETSITLSVAGDVTLGRDDNYGYTYSFDHEAKKNGLIFFTKYIEPIFKQDDFTTVNLETTLTNATQKAEKKFRFRGDPSYVNILTRASIEGVNLANNHTFDYGQKGYTDTIATLKRAKIGYFGNGIPLMKTVKGVKIGTLGYKGWSDTQAVRKQIVTDIRALRKQGAQIILVHFHWGEERSYIPNRTQTSLGRFTIDSGADLVVGHHPHVIQGIEQYKGKMIVYSLGNFMFGGNKNPSDKDTFVYQQTFYFANGIKQPKTTIRIIPFRISSVTTRNNYQPIPLQGKEASRVKTKIVRLSAKINKPTWLVYEK
;
A
#
# COMPACT_ATOMS: atom_id res chain seq x y z
N MET A 1 -1.96 -62.34 18.93
CA MET A 1 -1.62 -60.94 18.58
C MET A 1 -2.40 -60.52 17.34
N ARG A 2 -3.57 -59.86 17.51
CA ARG A 2 -4.40 -59.36 16.40
C ARG A 2 -4.05 -57.89 16.15
N LYS A 3 -3.57 -57.57 14.94
CA LYS A 3 -3.25 -56.20 14.52
C LYS A 3 -4.55 -55.46 14.19
N ILE A 4 -4.83 -54.40 14.93
CA ILE A 4 -5.92 -53.44 14.68
C ILE A 4 -5.41 -52.47 13.62
N TRP A 5 -6.10 -52.39 12.47
CA TRP A 5 -5.88 -51.35 11.47
C TRP A 5 -6.71 -50.13 11.84
N MET A 6 -6.05 -49.00 12.10
CA MET A 6 -6.68 -47.73 12.41
C MET A 6 -6.80 -46.93 11.10
N CYS A 7 -8.01 -46.87 10.53
CA CYS A 7 -8.29 -46.03 9.36
C CYS A 7 -8.35 -44.56 9.79
N LEU A 8 -7.34 -43.78 9.39
CA LEU A 8 -7.30 -42.34 9.56
C LEU A 8 -8.11 -41.68 8.42
N TRP A 9 -9.28 -41.12 8.74
CA TRP A 9 -10.06 -40.32 7.79
C TRP A 9 -9.45 -38.92 7.69
N ILE A 10 -8.72 -38.65 6.61
CA ILE A 10 -8.27 -37.31 6.26
C ILE A 10 -9.44 -36.59 5.56
N PHE A 11 -10.05 -35.62 6.24
CA PHE A 11 -10.97 -34.67 5.60
C PHE A 11 -10.15 -33.71 4.73
N LEU A 12 -10.07 -33.99 3.43
CA LEU A 12 -9.63 -33.01 2.43
C LEU A 12 -10.76 -31.99 2.24
N PHE A 13 -10.59 -30.77 2.75
CA PHE A 13 -11.40 -29.63 2.32
C PHE A 13 -10.97 -29.26 0.89
N LEU A 14 -11.63 -29.84 -0.10
CA LEU A 14 -11.61 -29.37 -1.48
C LEU A 14 -12.30 -28.01 -1.55
N PHE A 15 -11.53 -26.93 -1.56
CA PHE A 15 -12.03 -25.62 -1.98
C PHE A 15 -12.31 -25.69 -3.49
N ALA A 16 -13.54 -26.05 -3.84
CA ALA A 16 -14.04 -25.87 -5.19
C ALA A 16 -14.00 -24.36 -5.52
N HIS A 17 -13.04 -23.97 -6.34
CA HIS A 17 -13.08 -22.67 -7.00
C HIS A 17 -14.28 -22.72 -7.96
N PRO A 18 -15.21 -21.75 -7.91
CA PRO A 18 -16.27 -21.71 -8.90
C PRO A 18 -15.62 -21.65 -10.28
N ALA A 19 -15.98 -22.59 -11.16
CA ALA A 19 -15.59 -22.54 -12.55
C ALA A 19 -16.20 -21.26 -13.13
N TRP A 20 -15.34 -20.28 -13.42
CA TRP A 20 -15.75 -19.04 -14.06
C TRP A 20 -16.33 -19.37 -15.43
N ALA A 21 -17.41 -18.70 -15.82
CA ALA A 21 -17.89 -18.80 -17.20
C ALA A 21 -16.76 -18.37 -18.14
N GLN A 22 -16.63 -19.05 -19.29
CA GLN A 22 -15.58 -18.77 -20.26
C GLN A 22 -15.56 -17.26 -20.61
N GLY A 23 -14.42 -16.59 -20.38
CA GLY A 23 -14.25 -15.16 -20.64
C GLY A 23 -14.41 -14.23 -19.44
N GLU A 24 -14.77 -14.73 -18.25
CA GLU A 24 -14.75 -13.94 -17.03
C GLU A 24 -13.37 -13.94 -16.36
N THR A 25 -12.98 -12.82 -15.76
CA THR A 25 -11.72 -12.68 -15.01
C THR A 25 -11.90 -11.65 -13.89
N SER A 26 -11.16 -11.80 -12.80
CA SER A 26 -11.02 -10.75 -11.80
C SER A 26 -9.57 -10.41 -11.52
N ILE A 27 -9.37 -9.15 -11.13
CA ILE A 27 -8.10 -8.59 -10.67
C ILE A 27 -8.31 -8.06 -9.26
N THR A 28 -7.65 -8.65 -8.27
CA THR A 28 -7.62 -8.13 -6.89
C THR A 28 -6.36 -7.31 -6.67
N LEU A 29 -6.54 -6.05 -6.33
CA LEU A 29 -5.45 -5.13 -6.02
C LEU A 29 -5.36 -4.96 -4.51
N SER A 30 -4.15 -5.02 -3.96
CA SER A 30 -3.89 -4.65 -2.57
C SER A 30 -3.11 -3.34 -2.51
N VAL A 31 -3.49 -2.47 -1.58
CA VAL A 31 -2.71 -1.29 -1.21
C VAL A 31 -2.49 -1.30 0.30
N ALA A 32 -1.27 -0.94 0.69
CA ALA A 32 -0.90 -0.72 2.09
C ALA A 32 -0.18 0.63 2.24
N GLY A 33 -0.08 1.10 3.47
CA GLY A 33 0.42 2.43 3.81
C GLY A 33 1.94 2.59 3.71
N ASP A 34 2.48 3.49 4.55
CA ASP A 34 3.87 3.93 4.46
C ASP A 34 4.85 2.81 4.86
N VAL A 35 5.81 2.56 3.97
CA VAL A 35 6.89 1.60 4.14
C VAL A 35 8.23 2.34 4.16
N THR A 36 8.83 2.41 5.34
CA THR A 36 10.16 2.96 5.57
C THR A 36 11.07 1.82 6.02
N LEU A 37 11.82 1.27 5.06
CA LEU A 37 12.85 0.26 5.31
C LEU A 37 14.14 0.96 5.77
N GLY A 38 14.63 0.61 6.96
CA GLY A 38 15.76 1.28 7.59
C GLY A 38 15.35 2.33 8.62
N ARG A 39 16.15 3.38 8.80
CA ARG A 39 15.91 4.38 9.87
C ARG A 39 16.56 5.72 9.53
N ASP A 40 16.27 6.71 10.38
CA ASP A 40 17.13 7.88 10.50
C ASP A 40 18.39 7.52 11.29
N ASP A 41 19.55 7.95 10.79
CA ASP A 41 20.81 7.54 11.39
C ASP A 41 21.08 8.21 12.75
N ASN A 42 20.37 9.30 13.06
CA ASN A 42 20.36 9.95 14.38
C ASN A 42 19.58 9.14 15.44
N TYR A 43 18.75 8.19 15.03
CA TYR A 43 18.05 7.32 15.98
C TYR A 43 18.98 6.23 16.49
N GLY A 44 19.01 5.99 17.81
CA GLY A 44 19.88 4.94 18.39
C GLY A 44 19.64 3.56 17.75
N TYR A 45 20.70 2.77 17.59
CA TYR A 45 20.66 1.49 16.87
C TYR A 45 19.77 0.45 17.54
N THR A 46 19.83 0.32 18.87
CA THR A 46 19.05 -0.69 19.60
C THR A 46 17.54 -0.49 19.38
N TYR A 47 16.86 -1.60 19.06
CA TYR A 47 15.44 -1.67 18.68
C TYR A 47 15.04 -0.87 17.43
N SER A 48 16.01 -0.44 16.62
CA SER A 48 15.75 0.13 15.29
C SER A 48 15.40 -0.96 14.26
N PHE A 49 14.94 -0.54 13.09
CA PHE A 49 14.69 -1.43 11.96
C PHE A 49 15.94 -2.25 11.62
N ASP A 50 17.11 -1.62 11.53
CA ASP A 50 18.37 -2.29 11.21
C ASP A 50 18.74 -3.34 12.27
N HIS A 51 18.48 -3.04 13.53
CA HIS A 51 18.74 -3.97 14.62
C HIS A 51 17.81 -5.19 14.54
N GLU A 52 16.51 -5.00 14.26
CA GLU A 52 15.59 -6.12 14.05
C GLU A 52 15.97 -6.93 12.80
N ALA A 53 16.44 -6.28 11.73
CA ALA A 53 16.90 -6.94 10.51
C ALA A 53 18.15 -7.80 10.77
N LYS A 54 19.15 -7.26 11.48
CA LYS A 54 20.36 -7.99 11.87
C LYS A 54 20.05 -9.15 12.80
N LYS A 55 19.14 -8.96 13.74
CA LYS A 55 18.81 -9.96 14.77
C LYS A 55 17.96 -11.12 14.24
N ASN A 56 16.92 -10.82 13.45
CA ASN A 56 15.90 -11.80 13.10
C ASN A 56 15.91 -12.18 11.60
N GLY A 57 16.72 -11.50 10.78
CA GLY A 57 16.70 -11.62 9.32
C GLY A 57 15.48 -10.95 8.69
N LEU A 58 15.51 -10.81 7.35
CA LEU A 58 14.49 -10.06 6.60
C LEU A 58 13.11 -10.73 6.57
N ILE A 59 13.05 -12.06 6.71
CA ILE A 59 11.80 -12.84 6.74
C ILE A 59 10.91 -12.46 7.94
N PHE A 60 11.52 -11.95 9.01
CA PHE A 60 10.82 -11.50 10.19
C PHE A 60 9.74 -10.48 9.84
N PHE A 61 10.07 -9.50 8.99
CA PHE A 61 9.15 -8.41 8.66
C PHE A 61 7.95 -8.87 7.82
N THR A 62 8.07 -9.96 7.06
CA THR A 62 7.07 -10.39 6.08
C THR A 62 6.20 -11.56 6.54
N LYS A 63 6.51 -12.16 7.70
CA LYS A 63 5.88 -13.38 8.24
C LYS A 63 4.35 -13.40 8.15
N TYR A 64 3.69 -12.28 8.44
CA TYR A 64 2.23 -12.19 8.47
C TYR A 64 1.63 -11.44 7.27
N ILE A 65 2.48 -10.97 6.36
CA ILE A 65 2.08 -10.18 5.18
C ILE A 65 2.00 -11.09 3.95
N GLU A 66 3.04 -11.90 3.74
CA GLU A 66 3.17 -12.75 2.55
C GLU A 66 1.95 -13.64 2.29
N PRO A 67 1.31 -14.29 3.30
CA PRO A 67 0.12 -15.11 3.05
C PRO A 67 -1.10 -14.33 2.55
N ILE A 68 -1.13 -13.01 2.78
CA ILE A 68 -2.23 -12.14 2.34
C ILE A 68 -1.96 -11.63 0.93
N PHE A 69 -0.76 -11.10 0.67
CA PHE A 69 -0.43 -10.53 -0.63
C PHE A 69 -0.23 -11.59 -1.73
N LYS A 70 0.17 -12.81 -1.38
CA LYS A 70 0.20 -13.92 -2.36
C LYS A 70 -1.17 -14.31 -2.94
N GLN A 71 -2.27 -13.87 -2.31
CA GLN A 71 -3.62 -14.18 -2.76
C GLN A 71 -4.18 -13.10 -3.70
N ASP A 72 -3.50 -11.97 -3.85
CA ASP A 72 -3.89 -10.92 -4.78
C ASP A 72 -3.15 -11.01 -6.11
N ASP A 73 -3.48 -10.08 -7.02
CA ASP A 73 -2.94 -10.01 -8.37
C ASP A 73 -1.88 -8.92 -8.52
N PHE A 74 -1.94 -7.90 -7.65
CA PHE A 74 -1.00 -6.79 -7.66
C PHE A 74 -1.08 -5.98 -6.37
N THR A 75 0.04 -5.91 -5.66
CA THR A 75 0.22 -5.14 -4.44
C THR A 75 1.08 -3.89 -4.67
N THR A 76 0.61 -2.75 -4.16
CA THR A 76 1.38 -1.49 -4.15
C THR A 76 1.44 -0.84 -2.77
N VAL A 77 2.56 -0.17 -2.49
CA VAL A 77 2.80 0.56 -1.20
C VAL A 77 3.49 1.90 -1.44
N ASN A 78 3.59 2.76 -0.42
CA ASN A 78 4.43 3.96 -0.47
C ASN A 78 5.81 3.67 0.12
N LEU A 79 6.86 3.66 -0.70
CA LEU A 79 8.23 3.46 -0.22
C LEU A 79 8.82 4.81 0.18
N GLU A 80 8.73 5.10 1.47
CA GLU A 80 9.11 6.37 2.10
C GLU A 80 10.47 6.25 2.77
N THR A 81 11.46 5.85 1.98
CA THR A 81 12.86 5.72 2.37
C THR A 81 13.75 5.71 1.14
N THR A 82 15.05 5.96 1.32
CA THR A 82 16.06 5.69 0.30
C THR A 82 16.73 4.35 0.56
N LEU A 83 16.97 3.56 -0.50
CA LEU A 83 17.74 2.32 -0.45
C LEU A 83 19.13 2.58 -1.05
N THR A 84 20.07 2.97 -0.21
CA THR A 84 21.37 3.51 -0.64
C THR A 84 22.45 3.38 0.44
N ASN A 85 23.71 3.33 0.00
CA ASN A 85 24.89 3.48 0.87
C ASN A 85 25.45 4.91 0.84
N ALA A 86 24.83 5.84 0.12
CA ALA A 86 25.24 7.23 0.08
C ALA A 86 25.21 7.85 1.49
N THR A 87 26.14 8.76 1.75
CA THR A 87 26.31 9.42 3.05
C THR A 87 25.95 10.90 3.01
N GLN A 88 25.89 11.52 1.83
CA GLN A 88 25.45 12.90 1.67
C GLN A 88 23.95 13.00 1.97
N LYS A 89 23.60 13.83 2.96
CA LYS A 89 22.22 14.01 3.45
C LYS A 89 21.63 15.31 2.93
N ALA A 90 20.33 15.32 2.66
CA ALA A 90 19.57 16.55 2.46
C ALA A 90 19.50 17.38 3.75
N GLU A 91 19.29 18.69 3.66
CA GLU A 91 19.07 19.57 4.82
C GLU A 91 17.60 19.56 5.26
N LYS A 92 17.24 18.69 6.21
CA LYS A 92 15.87 18.57 6.76
C LYS A 92 15.87 17.84 8.11
N LYS A 93 14.75 17.82 8.83
CA LYS A 93 14.69 17.21 10.18
C LYS A 93 14.93 15.69 10.19
N PHE A 94 14.33 14.96 9.25
CA PHE A 94 14.36 13.49 9.20
C PHE A 94 14.88 12.99 7.85
N ARG A 95 15.82 12.04 7.85
CA ARG A 95 16.38 11.39 6.65
C ARG A 95 16.42 9.88 6.83
N PHE A 96 15.61 9.14 6.07
CA PHE A 96 15.54 7.70 6.15
C PHE A 96 16.42 7.02 5.09
N ARG A 97 17.24 6.09 5.58
CA ARG A 97 18.09 5.22 4.76
C ARG A 97 17.92 3.77 5.19
N GLY A 98 17.71 2.91 4.21
CA GLY A 98 17.82 1.47 4.33
C GLY A 98 19.00 0.94 3.53
N ASP A 99 19.57 -0.17 4.02
CA ASP A 99 20.52 -0.96 3.23
C ASP A 99 19.84 -1.40 1.92
N PRO A 100 20.51 -1.31 0.74
CA PRO A 100 19.92 -1.75 -0.52
C PRO A 100 19.37 -3.19 -0.51
N SER A 101 19.95 -4.09 0.29
CA SER A 101 19.47 -5.46 0.45
C SER A 101 18.07 -5.57 1.08
N TYR A 102 17.59 -4.52 1.76
CA TYR A 102 16.23 -4.49 2.33
C TYR A 102 15.14 -4.50 1.26
N VAL A 103 15.46 -4.25 -0.01
CA VAL A 103 14.52 -4.47 -1.13
C VAL A 103 13.96 -5.89 -1.14
N ASN A 104 14.73 -6.88 -0.64
CA ASN A 104 14.29 -8.26 -0.54
C ASN A 104 13.10 -8.45 0.41
N ILE A 105 12.84 -7.51 1.32
CA ILE A 105 11.62 -7.50 2.15
C ILE A 105 10.40 -7.31 1.24
N LEU A 106 10.47 -6.42 0.25
CA LEU A 106 9.36 -6.19 -0.70
C LEU A 106 9.07 -7.44 -1.51
N THR A 107 10.11 -8.08 -2.07
CA THR A 107 9.98 -9.33 -2.83
C THR A 107 9.38 -10.45 -1.97
N ARG A 108 9.86 -10.63 -0.73
CA ARG A 108 9.33 -11.65 0.19
C ARG A 108 7.90 -11.38 0.63
N ALA A 109 7.53 -10.12 0.77
CA ALA A 109 6.16 -9.74 1.10
C ALA A 109 5.20 -9.94 -0.07
N SER A 110 5.67 -10.23 -1.29
CA SER A 110 4.88 -10.18 -2.53
C SER A 110 4.34 -8.79 -2.84
N ILE A 111 5.13 -7.75 -2.54
CA ILE A 111 4.86 -6.37 -2.97
C ILE A 111 5.50 -6.17 -4.34
N GLU A 112 4.76 -5.66 -5.33
CA GLU A 112 5.27 -5.59 -6.70
C GLU A 112 5.36 -4.17 -7.27
N GLY A 113 4.78 -3.17 -6.61
CA GLY A 113 4.88 -1.77 -7.01
C GLY A 113 5.09 -0.82 -5.83
N VAL A 114 5.93 0.20 -6.01
CA VAL A 114 6.16 1.22 -4.97
C VAL A 114 5.99 2.64 -5.50
N ASN A 115 5.27 3.48 -4.73
CA ASN A 115 5.25 4.92 -4.93
C ASN A 115 6.55 5.54 -4.40
N LEU A 116 7.19 6.35 -5.23
CA LEU A 116 8.36 7.17 -4.90
C LEU A 116 8.05 8.67 -4.94
N ALA A 117 6.80 9.09 -5.12
CA ALA A 117 6.43 10.50 -5.01
C ALA A 117 6.15 10.86 -3.55
N ASN A 118 7.19 11.02 -2.73
CA ASN A 118 7.08 11.41 -1.32
C ASN A 118 8.21 12.38 -0.90
N ASN A 119 8.12 12.92 0.31
CA ASN A 119 9.09 13.86 0.91
C ASN A 119 10.43 13.20 1.31
N HIS A 120 10.51 11.86 1.36
CA HIS A 120 11.71 11.13 1.79
C HIS A 120 12.53 10.53 0.64
N THR A 121 12.06 10.69 -0.59
CA THR A 121 12.70 10.13 -1.80
C THR A 121 14.10 10.67 -2.06
N PHE A 122 14.40 11.90 -1.61
CA PHE A 122 15.67 12.60 -1.82
C PHE A 122 16.43 12.85 -0.52
N ASP A 123 16.17 12.07 0.53
CA ASP A 123 16.83 12.24 1.83
C ASP A 123 18.36 12.14 1.76
N TYR A 124 18.87 11.39 0.79
CA TYR A 124 20.30 11.24 0.48
C TYR A 124 20.63 11.76 -0.92
N GLY A 125 19.94 12.85 -1.30
CA GLY A 125 20.11 13.56 -2.56
C GLY A 125 19.76 12.74 -3.80
N GLN A 126 20.22 13.22 -4.95
CA GLN A 126 20.01 12.55 -6.24
C GLN A 126 20.61 11.14 -6.25
N LYS A 127 21.76 10.95 -5.61
CA LYS A 127 22.42 9.64 -5.52
C LYS A 127 21.53 8.61 -4.81
N GLY A 128 20.94 8.97 -3.66
CA GLY A 128 20.02 8.10 -2.93
C GLY A 128 18.79 7.71 -3.76
N TYR A 129 18.23 8.66 -4.51
CA TYR A 129 17.11 8.39 -5.42
C TYR A 129 17.49 7.43 -6.55
N THR A 130 18.63 7.68 -7.23
CA THR A 130 19.10 6.83 -8.33
C THR A 130 19.48 5.43 -7.86
N ASP A 131 20.09 5.30 -6.68
CA ASP A 131 20.42 4.00 -6.07
C ASP A 131 19.16 3.21 -5.73
N THR A 132 18.13 3.91 -5.22
CA THR A 132 16.84 3.29 -4.91
C THR A 132 16.19 2.73 -6.17
N ILE A 133 16.14 3.51 -7.26
CA ILE A 133 15.63 3.04 -8.55
C ILE A 133 16.44 1.83 -9.07
N ALA A 134 17.77 1.92 -9.05
CA ALA A 134 18.62 0.83 -9.52
C ALA A 134 18.39 -0.46 -8.70
N THR A 135 18.19 -0.32 -7.39
CA THR A 135 17.89 -1.41 -6.47
C THR A 135 16.52 -2.05 -6.78
N LEU A 136 15.47 -1.24 -6.96
CA LEU A 136 14.14 -1.71 -7.33
C LEU A 136 14.15 -2.45 -8.68
N LYS A 137 14.86 -1.90 -9.68
CA LYS A 137 15.03 -2.54 -11.00
C LYS A 137 15.69 -3.92 -10.89
N ARG A 138 16.80 -4.03 -10.14
CA ARG A 138 17.49 -5.32 -9.94
C ARG A 138 16.59 -6.35 -9.25
N ALA A 139 15.78 -5.90 -8.30
CA ALA A 139 14.82 -6.75 -7.59
C ALA A 139 13.51 -7.02 -8.36
N LYS A 140 13.36 -6.47 -9.57
CA LYS A 140 12.15 -6.55 -10.40
C LYS A 140 10.89 -6.02 -9.70
N ILE A 141 11.06 -5.02 -8.83
CA ILE A 141 9.96 -4.29 -8.20
C ILE A 141 9.61 -3.09 -9.08
N GLY A 142 8.34 -3.00 -9.48
CA GLY A 142 7.81 -1.84 -10.19
C GLY A 142 7.89 -0.58 -9.33
N TYR A 143 8.09 0.57 -9.94
CA TYR A 143 8.12 1.84 -9.24
C TYR A 143 7.44 2.93 -10.07
N PHE A 144 6.86 3.91 -9.38
CA PHE A 144 6.15 5.02 -10.00
C PHE A 144 6.24 6.28 -9.14
N GLY A 145 5.81 7.41 -9.70
CA GLY A 145 5.89 8.73 -9.07
C GLY A 145 7.06 9.56 -9.59
N ASN A 146 7.07 10.85 -9.25
CA ASN A 146 8.02 11.85 -9.78
C ASN A 146 8.07 11.87 -11.31
N GLY A 147 6.90 11.82 -11.95
CA GLY A 147 6.76 11.84 -13.41
C GLY A 147 6.92 10.48 -14.11
N ILE A 148 7.14 9.40 -13.35
CA ILE A 148 7.27 8.04 -13.91
C ILE A 148 5.97 7.27 -13.66
N PRO A 149 5.22 6.88 -14.71
CA PRO A 149 4.11 5.93 -14.58
C PRO A 149 4.61 4.49 -14.49
N LEU A 150 3.81 3.61 -13.88
CA LEU A 150 3.99 2.16 -13.97
C LEU A 150 2.82 1.56 -14.75
N MET A 151 3.12 0.71 -15.72
CA MET A 151 2.13 -0.13 -16.42
C MET A 151 2.46 -1.59 -16.15
N LYS A 152 1.50 -2.35 -15.63
CA LYS A 152 1.63 -3.79 -15.39
C LYS A 152 0.49 -4.53 -16.07
N THR A 153 0.79 -5.65 -16.72
CA THR A 153 -0.25 -6.54 -17.26
C THR A 153 -0.39 -7.75 -16.34
N VAL A 154 -1.58 -7.99 -15.80
CA VAL A 154 -1.88 -9.14 -14.94
C VAL A 154 -3.12 -9.84 -15.49
N LYS A 155 -3.05 -11.15 -15.71
CA LYS A 155 -4.16 -11.93 -16.31
C LYS A 155 -4.75 -11.27 -17.59
N GLY A 156 -3.89 -10.70 -18.42
CA GLY A 156 -4.28 -9.99 -19.64
C GLY A 156 -4.85 -8.57 -19.45
N VAL A 157 -5.04 -8.12 -18.21
CA VAL A 157 -5.55 -6.77 -17.88
C VAL A 157 -4.39 -5.80 -17.65
N LYS A 158 -4.42 -4.65 -18.34
CA LYS A 158 -3.44 -3.58 -18.15
C LYS A 158 -3.84 -2.66 -16.99
N ILE A 159 -2.95 -2.53 -16.01
CA ILE A 159 -3.09 -1.71 -14.81
C ILE A 159 -2.06 -0.60 -14.87
N GLY A 160 -2.52 0.64 -14.87
CA GLY A 160 -1.68 1.84 -14.78
C GLY A 160 -1.61 2.37 -13.35
N THR A 161 -0.45 2.84 -12.93
CA THR A 161 -0.24 3.42 -11.60
C THR A 161 0.55 4.73 -11.69
N LEU A 162 0.08 5.73 -10.96
CA LEU A 162 0.67 7.07 -10.88
C LEU A 162 0.90 7.47 -9.43
N GLY A 163 1.83 8.40 -9.20
CA GLY A 163 2.21 8.87 -7.87
C GLY A 163 2.52 10.36 -7.84
N TYR A 164 1.97 11.08 -6.87
CA TYR A 164 2.18 12.53 -6.74
C TYR A 164 2.40 12.97 -5.29
N LYS A 165 3.15 14.05 -5.11
CA LYS A 165 3.11 14.84 -3.89
C LYS A 165 1.91 15.78 -3.96
N GLY A 166 0.97 15.65 -3.02
CA GLY A 166 -0.31 16.37 -3.01
C GLY A 166 -0.37 17.52 -2.01
N TRP A 167 0.72 18.26 -1.83
CA TRP A 167 0.81 19.35 -0.82
C TRP A 167 -0.13 20.53 -1.10
N SER A 168 -0.39 20.81 -2.38
CA SER A 168 -1.26 21.89 -2.80
C SER A 168 -2.07 21.49 -4.03
N ASP A 169 -3.30 21.98 -4.10
CA ASP A 169 -4.21 21.79 -5.23
C ASP A 169 -4.05 22.94 -6.23
N THR A 170 -3.10 22.78 -7.16
CA THR A 170 -2.79 23.80 -8.17
C THR A 170 -3.20 23.37 -9.56
N GLN A 171 -3.38 24.34 -10.47
CA GLN A 171 -3.70 24.05 -11.88
C GLN A 171 -2.61 23.19 -12.55
N ALA A 172 -1.34 23.38 -12.19
CA ALA A 172 -0.22 22.60 -12.72
C ALA A 172 -0.34 21.11 -12.31
N VAL A 173 -0.59 20.84 -11.03
CA VAL A 173 -0.81 19.47 -10.51
C VAL A 173 -2.01 18.83 -11.20
N ARG A 174 -3.14 19.55 -11.29
CA ARG A 174 -4.35 19.06 -11.98
C ARG A 174 -4.11 18.73 -13.45
N LYS A 175 -3.40 19.61 -14.17
CA LYS A 175 -3.05 19.40 -15.59
C LYS A 175 -2.17 18.17 -15.76
N GLN A 176 -1.20 17.96 -14.87
CA GLN A 176 -0.34 16.77 -14.90
C GLN A 176 -1.16 15.49 -14.70
N ILE A 177 -2.03 15.46 -13.68
CA ILE A 177 -2.91 14.31 -13.40
C ILE A 177 -3.75 13.94 -14.63
N VAL A 178 -4.41 14.92 -15.25
CA VAL A 178 -5.23 14.70 -16.45
C VAL A 178 -4.38 14.16 -17.61
N THR A 179 -3.21 14.73 -17.83
CA THR A 179 -2.31 14.35 -18.92
C THR A 179 -1.86 12.90 -18.75
N ASP A 180 -1.41 12.53 -17.55
CA ASP A 180 -0.86 11.20 -17.27
C ASP A 180 -1.94 10.11 -17.28
N ILE A 181 -3.13 10.41 -16.73
CA ILE A 181 -4.28 9.48 -16.81
C ILE A 181 -4.66 9.23 -18.27
N ARG A 182 -4.75 10.29 -19.09
CA ARG A 182 -5.05 10.15 -20.53
C ARG A 182 -3.97 9.36 -21.26
N ALA A 183 -2.69 9.57 -20.93
CA ALA A 183 -1.57 8.82 -21.51
C ALA A 183 -1.68 7.31 -21.18
N LEU A 184 -1.95 6.95 -19.92
CA LEU A 184 -2.17 5.56 -19.52
C LEU A 184 -3.38 4.93 -20.22
N ARG A 185 -4.49 5.65 -20.33
CA ARG A 185 -5.67 5.17 -21.09
C ARG A 185 -5.35 4.95 -22.56
N LYS A 186 -4.60 5.86 -23.20
CA LYS A 186 -4.15 5.71 -24.59
C LYS A 186 -3.25 4.48 -24.80
N GLN A 187 -2.49 4.09 -23.77
CA GLN A 187 -1.67 2.87 -23.76
C GLN A 187 -2.47 1.59 -23.44
N GLY A 188 -3.78 1.72 -23.21
CA GLY A 188 -4.71 0.62 -22.98
C GLY A 188 -4.91 0.24 -21.51
N ALA A 189 -4.53 1.09 -20.54
CA ALA A 189 -4.83 0.81 -19.13
C ALA A 189 -6.35 0.68 -18.93
N GLN A 190 -6.79 -0.45 -18.39
CA GLN A 190 -8.18 -0.73 -18.03
C GLN A 190 -8.49 -0.35 -16.58
N ILE A 191 -7.48 -0.39 -15.71
CA ILE A 191 -7.53 0.08 -14.33
C ILE A 191 -6.44 1.13 -14.12
N ILE A 192 -6.76 2.27 -13.50
CA ILE A 192 -5.77 3.29 -13.11
C ILE A 192 -5.86 3.57 -11.61
N LEU A 193 -4.72 3.41 -10.93
CA LEU A 193 -4.54 3.71 -9.52
C LEU A 193 -3.68 4.97 -9.40
N VAL A 194 -4.07 5.89 -8.51
CA VAL A 194 -3.30 7.10 -8.27
C VAL A 194 -2.97 7.22 -6.79
N HIS A 195 -1.68 7.24 -6.49
CA HIS A 195 -1.19 7.44 -5.13
C HIS A 195 -0.86 8.92 -4.90
N PHE A 196 -1.16 9.39 -3.70
CA PHE A 196 -0.75 10.68 -3.22
C PHE A 196 -0.03 10.58 -1.89
N HIS A 197 1.03 11.37 -1.76
CA HIS A 197 1.68 11.65 -0.49
C HIS A 197 1.32 13.09 -0.09
N TRP A 198 0.44 13.26 0.90
CA TRP A 198 -0.32 14.52 1.10
C TRP A 198 -0.86 14.72 2.52
N GLY A 199 -1.50 15.88 2.75
CA GLY A 199 -2.17 16.15 4.02
C GLY A 199 -1.21 16.53 5.13
N GLU A 200 -1.67 16.37 6.37
CA GLU A 200 -0.96 16.79 7.58
C GLU A 200 -0.68 15.59 8.48
N GLU A 201 0.56 15.48 8.97
CA GLU A 201 0.96 14.44 9.90
C GLU A 201 0.01 14.38 11.11
N ARG A 202 -0.46 13.18 11.43
CA ARG A 202 -1.33 12.85 12.58
C ARG A 202 -2.72 13.49 12.56
N SER A 203 -3.11 14.13 11.45
CA SER A 203 -4.50 14.53 11.25
C SER A 203 -5.35 13.32 10.82
N TYR A 204 -6.39 13.02 11.59
CA TYR A 204 -7.32 11.91 11.31
C TYR A 204 -8.40 12.26 10.28
N ILE A 205 -8.52 13.54 9.90
CA ILE A 205 -9.53 14.02 8.95
C ILE A 205 -8.80 14.61 7.74
N PRO A 206 -9.10 14.15 6.51
CA PRO A 206 -8.44 14.70 5.33
C PRO A 206 -8.78 16.18 5.16
N ASN A 207 -7.78 17.00 4.85
CA ASN A 207 -7.99 18.43 4.63
C ASN A 207 -8.61 18.71 3.24
N ARG A 208 -8.89 19.99 2.94
CA ARG A 208 -9.54 20.40 1.68
C ARG A 208 -8.69 20.04 0.45
N THR A 209 -7.37 20.16 0.53
CA THR A 209 -6.47 19.79 -0.57
C THR A 209 -6.61 18.31 -0.91
N GLN A 210 -6.58 17.44 0.12
CA GLN A 210 -6.74 16.00 -0.06
C GLN A 210 -8.09 15.67 -0.71
N THR A 211 -9.19 16.18 -0.16
CA THR A 211 -10.54 15.89 -0.66
C THR A 211 -10.80 16.45 -2.06
N SER A 212 -10.30 17.65 -2.35
CA SER A 212 -10.41 18.28 -3.67
C SER A 212 -9.61 17.53 -4.74
N LEU A 213 -8.33 17.23 -4.48
CA LEU A 213 -7.48 16.48 -5.41
C LEU A 213 -7.97 15.04 -5.60
N GLY A 214 -8.39 14.36 -4.53
CA GLY A 214 -8.90 13.00 -4.61
C GLY A 214 -10.11 12.89 -5.53
N ARG A 215 -11.12 13.75 -5.33
CA ARG A 215 -12.33 13.79 -6.17
C ARG A 215 -12.01 14.20 -7.61
N PHE A 216 -11.19 15.23 -7.81
CA PHE A 216 -10.73 15.67 -9.13
C PHE A 216 -10.01 14.55 -9.90
N THR A 217 -9.22 13.72 -9.20
CA THR A 217 -8.50 12.60 -9.81
C THR A 217 -9.45 11.50 -10.28
N ILE A 218 -10.51 11.22 -9.51
CA ILE A 218 -11.59 10.32 -9.93
C ILE A 218 -12.31 10.89 -11.16
N ASP A 219 -12.66 12.18 -11.15
CA ASP A 219 -13.29 12.87 -12.28
C ASP A 219 -12.42 12.84 -13.55
N SER A 220 -11.10 12.86 -13.37
CA SER A 220 -10.12 12.78 -14.46
C SER A 220 -9.95 11.37 -15.04
N GLY A 221 -10.54 10.35 -14.40
CA GLY A 221 -10.60 8.99 -14.94
C GLY A 221 -9.85 7.92 -14.13
N ALA A 222 -9.30 8.23 -12.95
CA ALA A 222 -8.76 7.21 -12.06
C ALA A 222 -9.85 6.26 -11.56
N ASP A 223 -9.49 5.02 -11.23
CA ASP A 223 -10.41 4.00 -10.69
C ASP A 223 -10.29 3.84 -9.17
N LEU A 224 -9.10 4.14 -8.63
CA LEU A 224 -8.81 4.12 -7.20
C LEU A 224 -7.80 5.23 -6.88
N VAL A 225 -8.05 5.97 -5.79
CA VAL A 225 -7.12 6.95 -5.23
C VAL A 225 -6.65 6.47 -3.85
N VAL A 226 -5.34 6.54 -3.62
CA VAL A 226 -4.68 6.01 -2.41
C VAL A 226 -3.79 7.07 -1.79
N GLY A 227 -4.06 7.46 -0.56
CA GLY A 227 -3.31 8.46 0.17
C GLY A 227 -2.34 7.87 1.20
N HIS A 228 -1.27 8.62 1.44
CA HIS A 228 -0.10 8.33 2.27
C HIS A 228 0.35 9.64 2.93
N HIS A 229 1.26 9.57 3.92
CA HIS A 229 1.84 10.70 4.70
C HIS A 229 1.23 11.02 6.07
N PRO A 230 -0.10 11.04 6.31
CA PRO A 230 -0.61 11.41 7.63
C PRO A 230 -0.11 10.52 8.77
N HIS A 231 0.52 9.36 8.47
CA HIS A 231 1.05 8.39 9.43
C HIS A 231 0.01 7.80 10.39
N VAL A 232 -1.27 8.13 10.19
CA VAL A 232 -2.44 7.60 10.85
C VAL A 232 -3.50 7.26 9.80
N ILE A 233 -4.42 6.36 10.16
CA ILE A 233 -5.58 6.05 9.32
C ILE A 233 -6.44 7.31 9.15
N GLN A 234 -6.83 7.60 7.90
CA GLN A 234 -7.93 8.49 7.58
C GLN A 234 -9.09 7.70 6.94
N GLY A 235 -10.24 8.35 6.81
CA GLY A 235 -11.45 7.71 6.26
C GLY A 235 -11.34 7.29 4.80
N ILE A 236 -12.28 6.44 4.38
CA ILE A 236 -12.51 6.05 2.99
C ILE A 236 -13.75 6.77 2.50
N GLU A 237 -13.69 7.34 1.30
CA GLU A 237 -14.83 7.94 0.62
C GLU A 237 -15.17 7.16 -0.64
N GLN A 238 -16.46 6.91 -0.84
CA GLN A 238 -16.98 6.57 -2.16
C GLN A 238 -17.39 7.85 -2.88
N TYR A 239 -16.79 8.12 -4.03
CA TYR A 239 -17.11 9.26 -4.88
C TYR A 239 -17.39 8.79 -6.30
N LYS A 240 -18.61 9.07 -6.81
CA LYS A 240 -19.09 8.63 -8.14
C LYS A 240 -18.85 7.14 -8.41
N GLY A 241 -19.17 6.29 -7.43
CA GLY A 241 -19.02 4.84 -7.52
C GLY A 241 -17.60 4.30 -7.31
N LYS A 242 -16.58 5.17 -7.19
CA LYS A 242 -15.17 4.80 -7.03
C LYS A 242 -14.63 5.19 -5.66
N MET A 243 -13.46 4.67 -5.30
CA MET A 243 -12.95 4.72 -3.94
C MET A 243 -11.77 5.67 -3.81
N ILE A 244 -11.78 6.45 -2.73
CA ILE A 244 -10.67 7.30 -2.29
C ILE A 244 -10.31 6.85 -0.86
N VAL A 245 -9.13 6.25 -0.70
CA VAL A 245 -8.59 5.84 0.60
C VAL A 245 -7.63 6.93 1.05
N TYR A 246 -8.03 7.83 1.95
CA TYR A 246 -7.28 9.07 2.19
C TYR A 246 -5.94 8.89 2.92
N SER A 247 -5.82 7.88 3.77
CA SER A 247 -4.57 7.47 4.40
C SER A 247 -4.71 6.09 5.02
N LEU A 248 -3.77 5.19 4.71
CA LEU A 248 -3.66 3.88 5.37
C LEU A 248 -2.83 3.93 6.65
N GLY A 249 -2.17 5.05 6.94
CA GLY A 249 -1.21 5.18 8.02
C GLY A 249 0.12 4.48 7.72
N ASN A 250 0.93 4.29 8.74
CA ASN A 250 2.17 3.52 8.63
C ASN A 250 1.87 2.04 8.41
N PHE A 251 2.61 1.34 7.55
CA PHE A 251 2.51 -0.12 7.42
C PHE A 251 3.74 -0.78 8.02
N MET A 252 4.91 -0.60 7.41
CA MET A 252 6.21 -1.10 7.89
C MET A 252 7.18 0.07 8.03
N PHE A 253 7.17 0.73 9.18
CA PHE A 253 7.69 2.09 9.28
C PHE A 253 8.85 2.23 10.28
N GLY A 254 10.08 2.21 9.76
CA GLY A 254 11.32 2.40 10.51
C GLY A 254 11.57 3.82 11.05
N GLY A 255 10.76 4.79 10.63
CA GLY A 255 10.87 6.20 11.05
C GLY A 255 10.39 6.50 12.47
N ASN A 256 9.81 5.53 13.19
CA ASN A 256 9.34 5.74 14.56
C ASN A 256 9.47 4.48 15.42
N LYS A 257 10.16 4.58 16.57
CA LYS A 257 10.40 3.46 17.49
C LYS A 257 9.18 3.02 18.29
N ASN A 258 8.21 3.90 18.52
CA ASN A 258 7.00 3.58 19.28
C ASN A 258 5.89 4.62 19.04
N PRO A 259 5.24 4.62 17.87
CA PRO A 259 4.14 5.54 17.65
C PRO A 259 2.97 5.23 18.59
N SER A 260 2.27 6.28 19.04
CA SER A 260 1.10 6.18 19.90
C SER A 260 -0.06 5.49 19.19
N ASP A 261 -0.24 5.78 17.90
CA ASP A 261 -1.14 5.05 17.01
C ASP A 261 -0.34 4.04 16.18
N LYS A 262 -0.71 2.77 16.30
CA LYS A 262 -0.11 1.65 15.57
C LYS A 262 -1.10 1.00 14.60
N ASP A 263 -2.32 1.54 14.51
CA ASP A 263 -3.36 1.00 13.64
C ASP A 263 -3.03 1.32 12.19
N THR A 264 -3.22 0.32 11.34
CA THR A 264 -3.12 0.43 9.89
C THR A 264 -4.07 -0.58 9.26
N PHE A 265 -4.13 -0.67 7.94
CA PHE A 265 -4.89 -1.69 7.26
C PHE A 265 -4.35 -1.95 5.87
N VAL A 266 -4.65 -3.14 5.36
CA VAL A 266 -4.59 -3.44 3.94
C VAL A 266 -5.98 -3.19 3.37
N TYR A 267 -6.04 -2.41 2.29
CA TYR A 267 -7.23 -2.25 1.49
C TYR A 267 -7.10 -3.09 0.22
N GLN A 268 -8.04 -4.00 0.01
CA GLN A 268 -8.12 -4.76 -1.24
C GLN A 268 -9.36 -4.34 -2.03
N GLN A 269 -9.20 -4.19 -3.34
CA GLN A 269 -10.32 -3.99 -4.25
C GLN A 269 -10.22 -4.95 -5.43
N THR A 270 -11.29 -5.69 -5.66
CA THR A 270 -11.42 -6.61 -6.80
C THR A 270 -12.26 -5.99 -7.89
N PHE A 271 -11.68 -5.93 -9.09
CA PHE A 271 -12.32 -5.52 -10.33
C PHE A 271 -12.68 -6.75 -11.15
N TYR A 272 -13.87 -6.73 -11.76
CA TYR A 272 -14.37 -7.85 -12.55
C TYR A 272 -14.38 -7.50 -14.03
N PHE A 273 -14.15 -8.50 -14.87
CA PHE A 273 -14.10 -8.39 -16.32
C PHE A 273 -14.93 -9.53 -16.93
N ALA A 274 -15.64 -9.23 -18.01
CA ALA A 274 -16.31 -10.20 -18.85
C ALA A 274 -15.91 -9.92 -20.30
N ASN A 275 -15.38 -10.93 -20.99
CA ASN A 275 -14.86 -10.82 -22.35
C ASN A 275 -13.85 -9.67 -22.52
N GLY A 276 -12.97 -9.48 -21.53
CA GLY A 276 -11.97 -8.40 -21.51
C GLY A 276 -12.51 -7.00 -21.17
N ILE A 277 -13.82 -6.85 -20.99
CA ILE A 277 -14.46 -5.55 -20.68
C ILE A 277 -14.65 -5.44 -19.16
N LYS A 278 -14.16 -4.32 -18.58
CA LYS A 278 -14.32 -4.02 -17.15
C LYS A 278 -15.80 -3.83 -16.81
N GLN A 279 -16.27 -4.57 -15.82
CA GLN A 279 -17.63 -4.49 -15.31
C GLN A 279 -17.76 -3.35 -14.27
N PRO A 280 -18.96 -2.76 -14.10
CA PRO A 280 -19.17 -1.71 -13.11
C PRO A 280 -19.10 -2.20 -11.66
N LYS A 281 -19.29 -3.51 -11.44
CA LYS A 281 -19.22 -4.15 -10.13
C LYS A 281 -17.77 -4.20 -9.64
N THR A 282 -17.57 -3.92 -8.35
CA THR A 282 -16.33 -4.17 -7.61
C THR A 282 -16.65 -4.73 -6.23
N THR A 283 -15.67 -5.34 -5.56
CA THR A 283 -15.76 -5.71 -4.15
C THR A 283 -14.54 -5.21 -3.40
N ILE A 284 -14.70 -4.94 -2.12
CA ILE A 284 -13.65 -4.42 -1.24
C ILE A 284 -13.44 -5.40 -0.10
N ARG A 285 -12.21 -5.47 0.40
CA ARG A 285 -11.93 -6.11 1.68
C ARG A 285 -10.99 -5.22 2.49
N ILE A 286 -11.39 -4.91 3.72
CA ILE A 286 -10.55 -4.21 4.69
C ILE A 286 -9.99 -5.24 5.65
N ILE A 287 -8.66 -5.33 5.68
CA ILE A 287 -7.93 -6.20 6.60
C ILE A 287 -7.23 -5.29 7.60
N PRO A 288 -7.73 -5.15 8.83
CA PRO A 288 -7.08 -4.35 9.85
C PRO A 288 -5.73 -4.95 10.24
N PHE A 289 -4.75 -4.07 10.44
CA PHE A 289 -3.40 -4.42 10.83
C PHE A 289 -2.93 -3.55 11.98
N ARG A 290 -1.87 -4.02 12.62
CA ARG A 290 -1.03 -3.21 13.49
C ARG A 290 0.40 -3.29 12.99
N ILE A 291 1.12 -2.17 12.99
CA ILE A 291 2.48 -2.07 12.41
C ILE A 291 3.55 -2.89 13.17
N SER A 292 3.21 -3.37 14.37
CA SER A 292 4.10 -4.04 15.30
C SER A 292 3.40 -5.26 15.88
N SER A 293 4.10 -6.38 16.02
CA SER A 293 3.55 -7.58 16.66
C SER A 293 3.58 -7.51 18.19
N VAL A 294 4.31 -6.54 18.77
CA VAL A 294 4.37 -6.28 20.22
C VAL A 294 3.75 -4.92 20.58
N THR A 295 3.19 -4.77 21.77
CA THR A 295 2.42 -3.57 22.16
C THR A 295 3.29 -2.44 22.70
N THR A 296 4.42 -2.76 23.32
CA THR A 296 5.28 -1.83 24.07
C THR A 296 6.24 -1.02 23.20
N ARG A 297 6.46 -1.42 21.95
CA ARG A 297 7.35 -0.75 20.99
C ARG A 297 6.92 -1.03 19.54
N ASN A 298 7.58 -0.38 18.59
CA ASN A 298 7.56 -0.77 17.19
C ASN A 298 8.69 -1.78 16.93
N ASN A 299 8.34 -3.01 16.57
CA ASN A 299 9.29 -3.99 16.04
C ASN A 299 9.17 -4.14 14.51
N TYR A 300 8.40 -3.27 13.85
CA TYR A 300 8.29 -3.16 12.40
C TYR A 300 7.80 -4.43 11.71
N GLN A 301 7.12 -5.33 12.44
CA GLN A 301 6.51 -6.55 11.93
C GLN A 301 4.98 -6.37 11.87
N PRO A 302 4.43 -5.94 10.73
CA PRO A 302 3.00 -5.76 10.59
C PRO A 302 2.27 -7.09 10.78
N ILE A 303 1.20 -7.07 11.57
CA ILE A 303 0.40 -8.25 11.87
C ILE A 303 -1.09 -7.95 11.64
N PRO A 304 -1.83 -8.83 10.94
CA PRO A 304 -3.27 -8.67 10.81
C PRO A 304 -3.91 -8.81 12.19
N LEU A 305 -4.84 -7.91 12.49
CA LEU A 305 -5.60 -7.95 13.73
C LEU A 305 -6.75 -8.95 13.61
N GLN A 306 -7.17 -9.50 14.74
CA GLN A 306 -8.27 -10.46 14.84
C GLN A 306 -9.21 -10.07 15.98
N GLY A 307 -10.41 -10.65 15.99
CA GLY A 307 -11.39 -10.48 17.06
C GLY A 307 -11.70 -9.00 17.38
N LYS A 308 -11.71 -8.66 18.67
CA LYS A 308 -12.07 -7.31 19.16
C LYS A 308 -11.18 -6.21 18.58
N GLU A 309 -9.88 -6.46 18.40
CA GLU A 309 -8.97 -5.46 17.85
C GLU A 309 -9.21 -5.20 16.36
N ALA A 310 -9.53 -6.24 15.58
CA ALA A 310 -9.94 -6.06 14.20
C ALA A 310 -11.21 -5.21 14.11
N SER A 311 -12.22 -5.54 14.92
CA SER A 311 -13.47 -4.78 14.98
C SER A 311 -13.25 -3.33 15.42
N ARG A 312 -12.38 -3.08 16.41
CA ARG A 312 -12.02 -1.73 16.88
C ARG A 312 -11.46 -0.88 15.74
N VAL A 313 -10.53 -1.41 14.96
CA VAL A 313 -9.91 -0.69 13.84
C VAL A 313 -10.88 -0.52 12.66
N LYS A 314 -11.71 -1.52 12.33
CA LYS A 314 -12.77 -1.34 11.32
C LYS A 314 -13.75 -0.23 11.72
N THR A 315 -14.22 -0.24 12.97
CA THR A 315 -15.09 0.83 13.50
C THR A 315 -14.41 2.19 13.45
N LYS A 316 -13.11 2.27 13.74
CA LYS A 316 -12.31 3.50 13.57
C LYS A 316 -12.34 3.99 12.12
N ILE A 317 -12.11 3.12 11.13
CA ILE A 317 -12.16 3.46 9.70
C ILE A 317 -13.55 3.97 9.31
N VAL A 318 -14.62 3.28 9.72
CA VAL A 318 -16.01 3.69 9.44
C VAL A 318 -16.33 5.05 10.05
N ARG A 319 -15.96 5.26 11.32
CA ARG A 319 -16.15 6.53 12.03
C ARG A 319 -15.40 7.68 11.34
N LEU A 320 -14.17 7.46 10.90
CA LEU A 320 -13.38 8.48 10.19
C LEU A 320 -13.94 8.74 8.79
N SER A 321 -14.44 7.72 8.11
CA SER A 321 -15.14 7.85 6.83
C SER A 321 -16.37 8.74 6.97
N ALA A 322 -17.16 8.55 8.05
CA ALA A 322 -18.33 9.36 8.37
C ALA A 322 -18.03 10.85 8.66
N LYS A 323 -16.76 11.21 8.91
CA LYS A 323 -16.34 12.62 9.02
C LYS A 323 -16.14 13.31 7.67
N ILE A 324 -16.09 12.54 6.59
CA ILE A 324 -15.96 13.03 5.21
C ILE A 324 -17.35 13.06 4.56
N ASN A 325 -18.02 11.91 4.54
CA ASN A 325 -19.34 11.67 3.97
C ASN A 325 -19.94 10.38 4.56
N LYS A 326 -21.24 10.13 4.38
CA LYS A 326 -21.85 8.85 4.76
C LYS A 326 -21.08 7.68 4.10
N PRO A 327 -20.63 6.66 4.86
CA PRO A 327 -19.75 5.59 4.34
C PRO A 327 -20.54 4.57 3.50
N THR A 328 -20.96 4.96 2.30
CA THR A 328 -21.71 4.09 1.38
C THR A 328 -20.85 2.96 0.80
N TRP A 329 -19.52 3.05 0.91
CA TRP A 329 -18.61 1.99 0.48
C TRP A 329 -18.77 0.67 1.26
N LEU A 330 -19.42 0.68 2.43
CA LEU A 330 -19.67 -0.51 3.25
C LEU A 330 -20.43 -1.61 2.49
N VAL A 331 -21.29 -1.26 1.53
CA VAL A 331 -22.04 -2.24 0.74
C VAL A 331 -21.15 -3.06 -0.21
N TYR A 332 -19.91 -2.62 -0.42
CA TYR A 332 -18.92 -3.32 -1.25
C TYR A 332 -17.96 -4.16 -0.41
N GLU A 333 -17.89 -3.95 0.90
CA GLU A 333 -17.01 -4.72 1.79
C GLU A 333 -17.56 -6.14 1.97
N LYS A 334 -16.73 -7.15 1.70
CA LYS A 334 -17.05 -8.57 1.84
C LYS A 334 -16.19 -9.27 2.88
#